data_AF-A0A2H9Q3D8-F1
#
_entry.id   AF-A0A2H9Q3D8-F1
#
_cell.length_a   1.000
_cell.length_b   1.000
_cell.length_c   1.000
_cell.angle_alpha   90.00
_cell.angle_beta   90.00
_cell.angle_gamma   90.00
#
_symmetry.space_group_name_H-M   'P 1'
#
loop_
_entity.id
_entity.type
_entity.pdbx_description
1 polymer ?
#
loop_
_entity_poly.entity_id
_entity_poly.type
_entity_poly.pdbx_seq_one_letter_code
_entity_poly.pdbx_strand_id
1 'polypeptide(L)'
;MVNVLTDKENKIIEKRLSNKKLSQSERNRLSKAIRPKLREISLIDSKKILDKIEYNPSSISIENKIVKVINSNIKEVASIILYGSAIQTNYHEYNDIDIMIVTKLRIYSHEIDKYKIINEIKSILKENSIMSDIEIISKDNLVKSYKNSPTLIYELKDHKIIYGDIKIPNEIEIYNIDLQMKLDWSDIPVSKPTGNEVYCALRNTTLVRLLLNKVIDNSKLKESLYNELGKNLIEKLKNNQHSNQDLKYSLNYLKNLIEDTRKQIGGNLWEKIELSN
;
A
#
# COMPACT_ATOMS: atom_id res chain seq x y z
N MET A 1 -22.61 23.94 -1.95
CA MET A 1 -22.04 22.96 -0.99
C MET A 1 -21.74 23.71 0.29
N VAL A 2 -22.41 23.39 1.40
CA VAL A 2 -22.04 24.00 2.70
C VAL A 2 -20.71 23.38 3.11
N ASN A 3 -19.63 24.16 3.07
CA ASN A 3 -18.33 23.71 3.55
C ASN A 3 -18.38 23.65 5.08
N VAL A 4 -18.72 22.47 5.62
CA VAL A 4 -18.77 22.22 7.07
C VAL A 4 -17.40 22.42 7.73
N LEU A 5 -16.33 22.23 6.94
CA LEU A 5 -14.94 22.44 7.33
C LEU A 5 -14.39 23.72 6.68
N THR A 6 -13.61 24.47 7.45
CA THR A 6 -12.88 25.64 6.93
C THR A 6 -11.63 25.21 6.15
N ASP A 7 -11.10 26.07 5.28
CA ASP A 7 -9.85 25.79 4.55
C ASP A 7 -8.68 25.43 5.47
N LYS A 8 -8.62 26.06 6.64
CA LYS A 8 -7.62 25.77 7.67
C LYS A 8 -7.81 24.37 8.26
N GLU A 9 -9.05 23.92 8.43
CA GLU A 9 -9.37 22.58 8.91
C GLU A 9 -9.08 21.52 7.84
N ASN A 10 -9.38 21.79 6.58
CA ASN A 10 -9.01 20.95 5.45
C ASN A 10 -7.48 20.78 5.36
N LYS A 11 -6.71 21.86 5.51
CA LYS A 11 -5.23 21.78 5.58
C LYS A 11 -4.73 20.92 6.73
N ILE A 12 -5.39 20.96 7.90
CA ILE A 12 -5.01 20.11 9.04
C ILE A 12 -5.33 18.64 8.75
N ILE A 13 -6.47 18.35 8.12
CA ILE A 13 -6.85 17.01 7.68
C ILE A 13 -5.84 16.50 6.65
N GLU A 14 -5.58 17.26 5.58
CA GLU A 14 -4.61 16.91 4.53
C GLU A 14 -3.24 16.63 5.12
N LYS A 15 -2.76 17.49 6.01
CA LYS A 15 -1.47 17.31 6.70
C LYS A 15 -1.45 16.03 7.53
N ARG A 16 -2.57 15.68 8.19
CA ARG A 16 -2.69 14.43 8.94
C ARG A 16 -2.76 13.20 8.03
N LEU A 17 -3.56 13.25 6.96
CA LEU A 17 -3.71 12.20 5.97
C LEU A 17 -2.40 11.95 5.20
N SER A 18 -1.62 13.01 4.95
CA SER A 18 -0.27 12.93 4.39
C SER A 18 0.78 12.57 5.45
N ASN A 19 0.38 12.11 6.63
CA ASN A 19 1.24 11.70 7.73
C ASN A 19 2.29 12.73 8.20
N LYS A 20 2.05 14.02 7.97
CA LYS A 20 2.94 15.09 8.42
C LYS A 20 2.68 15.42 9.89
N LYS A 21 3.73 15.82 10.60
CA LYS A 21 3.66 16.19 12.02
C LYS A 21 2.78 17.43 12.22
N LEU A 22 1.70 17.27 12.99
CA LEU A 22 0.87 18.39 13.44
C LEU A 22 1.53 19.11 14.63
N SER A 23 1.47 20.44 14.63
CA SER A 23 1.77 21.31 15.78
C SER A 23 0.73 21.14 16.89
N GLN A 24 1.03 21.65 18.09
CA GLN A 24 0.13 21.51 19.23
C GLN A 24 -1.23 22.17 19.00
N SER A 25 -1.26 23.36 18.37
CA SER A 25 -2.49 24.07 18.03
C SER A 25 -3.33 23.30 16.99
N GLU A 26 -2.68 22.73 15.98
CA GLU A 26 -3.34 21.89 14.96
C GLU A 26 -3.92 20.61 15.57
N ARG A 27 -3.20 19.93 16.47
CA ARG A 27 -3.70 18.75 17.19
C ARG A 27 -4.93 19.07 18.03
N ASN A 28 -4.87 20.18 18.77
CA ASN A 28 -6.00 20.65 19.57
C ASN A 28 -7.23 20.92 18.70
N ARG A 29 -7.03 21.55 17.54
CA ARG A 29 -8.12 21.82 16.59
C ARG A 29 -8.66 20.55 15.94
N LEU A 30 -7.78 19.61 15.56
CA LEU A 30 -8.18 18.30 15.04
C LEU A 30 -9.09 17.57 16.04
N SER A 31 -8.69 17.56 17.32
CA SER A 31 -9.41 16.88 18.38
C SER A 31 -10.74 17.55 18.74
N LYS A 32 -10.73 18.87 18.97
CA LYS A 32 -11.87 19.60 19.55
C LYS A 32 -12.88 20.12 18.52
N ALA A 33 -12.48 20.31 17.26
CA ALA A 33 -13.34 20.92 16.24
C ALA A 33 -13.56 20.02 15.02
N ILE A 34 -12.50 19.43 14.47
CA ILE A 34 -12.60 18.70 13.20
C ILE A 34 -13.25 17.33 13.38
N ARG A 35 -12.76 16.50 14.31
CA ARG A 35 -13.31 15.15 14.55
C ARG A 35 -14.79 15.19 14.96
N PRO A 36 -15.26 16.09 15.86
CA PRO A 36 -16.68 16.21 16.17
C PRO A 36 -17.54 16.48 14.92
N LYS A 37 -17.14 17.47 14.11
CA LYS A 37 -17.84 17.78 12.84
C LYS A 37 -17.90 16.58 11.89
N LEU A 38 -16.79 15.85 11.73
CA LEU A 38 -16.76 14.66 10.86
C LEU A 38 -17.63 13.52 11.38
N ARG A 39 -17.79 13.38 12.71
CA ARG A 39 -18.72 12.40 13.31
C ARG A 39 -20.19 12.75 13.07
N GLU A 40 -20.51 14.05 13.03
CA GLU A 40 -21.87 14.54 12.77
C GLU A 40 -22.26 14.38 11.30
N ILE A 41 -21.30 14.42 10.37
CA ILE A 41 -21.54 14.19 8.94
C ILE A 41 -21.64 12.69 8.69
N SER A 42 -22.86 12.16 8.59
CA SER A 42 -23.18 10.75 8.29
C SER A 42 -22.90 10.31 6.84
N LEU A 43 -21.87 10.86 6.20
CA LEU A 43 -21.47 10.47 4.85
C LEU A 43 -20.35 9.40 4.90
N ILE A 44 -20.37 8.50 3.92
CA ILE A 44 -19.40 7.39 3.79
C ILE A 44 -17.94 7.92 3.78
N ASP A 45 -17.71 9.06 3.14
CA ASP A 45 -16.37 9.67 3.06
C ASP A 45 -15.90 10.24 4.39
N SER A 46 -16.80 10.81 5.18
CA SER A 46 -16.47 11.36 6.51
C SER A 46 -16.01 10.27 7.47
N LYS A 47 -16.63 9.08 7.42
CA LYS A 47 -16.22 7.93 8.23
C LYS A 47 -14.81 7.46 7.87
N LYS A 48 -14.52 7.30 6.57
CA LYS A 48 -13.18 6.92 6.09
C LYS A 48 -12.10 7.92 6.51
N ILE A 49 -12.40 9.22 6.43
CA ILE A 49 -11.47 10.27 6.89
C ILE A 49 -11.28 10.16 8.40
N LEU A 50 -12.36 9.97 9.16
CA LEU A 50 -12.32 9.84 10.62
C LEU A 50 -11.39 8.69 11.06
N ASP A 51 -11.56 7.51 10.47
CA ASP A 51 -10.77 6.31 10.79
C ASP A 51 -9.26 6.58 10.58
N LYS A 52 -8.89 7.28 9.50
CA LYS A 52 -7.49 7.64 9.19
C LYS A 52 -6.92 8.73 10.10
N ILE A 53 -7.73 9.69 10.56
CA ILE A 53 -7.25 10.80 11.40
C ILE A 53 -7.38 10.51 12.90
N GLU A 54 -8.00 9.40 13.30
CA GLU A 54 -8.20 9.05 14.70
C GLU A 54 -6.86 8.90 15.45
N TYR A 55 -6.88 9.23 16.74
CA TYR A 55 -5.70 9.11 17.57
C TYR A 55 -5.58 7.66 18.02
N ASN A 56 -4.52 6.98 17.58
CA ASN A 56 -4.20 5.65 18.04
C ASN A 56 -2.88 5.69 18.84
N PRO A 57 -2.90 5.54 20.18
CA PRO A 57 -1.67 5.52 20.98
C PRO A 57 -0.84 4.24 20.77
N SER A 58 -1.47 3.12 20.40
CA SER A 58 -0.75 1.86 20.18
C SER A 58 0.14 1.94 18.94
N SER A 59 -0.30 2.64 17.90
CA SER A 59 0.49 2.85 16.68
C SER A 59 1.82 3.56 16.97
N ILE A 60 1.80 4.62 17.79
CA ILE A 60 3.03 5.35 18.17
C ILE A 60 4.03 4.42 18.88
N SER A 61 3.55 3.56 19.79
CA SER A 61 4.41 2.60 20.50
C SER A 61 5.06 1.61 19.53
N ILE A 62 4.26 1.06 18.61
CA ILE A 62 4.73 0.14 17.56
C ILE A 62 5.76 0.81 16.66
N GLU A 63 5.46 2.02 16.16
CA GLU A 63 6.35 2.80 15.30
C GLU A 63 7.69 3.06 15.98
N ASN A 64 7.70 3.47 17.25
CA ASN A 64 8.94 3.70 17.99
C ASN A 64 9.78 2.43 18.17
N LYS A 65 9.13 1.27 18.41
CA LYS A 65 9.84 -0.02 18.48
C LYS A 65 10.48 -0.37 17.14
N ILE A 66 9.75 -0.19 16.02
CA ILE A 66 10.26 -0.41 14.66
C ILE A 66 11.48 0.48 14.41
N VAL A 67 11.37 1.78 14.67
CA VAL A 67 12.47 2.74 14.48
C VAL A 67 13.69 2.36 15.31
N LYS A 68 13.48 1.96 16.58
CA LYS A 68 14.57 1.55 17.46
C LYS A 68 15.30 0.31 16.93
N VAL A 69 14.55 -0.75 16.59
CA VAL A 69 15.14 -2.00 16.09
C VAL A 69 15.91 -1.75 14.79
N ILE A 70 15.32 -1.01 13.85
CA ILE A 70 15.96 -0.76 12.55
C ILE A 70 17.23 0.08 12.72
N ASN A 71 17.20 1.19 13.46
CA ASN A 71 18.37 2.03 13.65
C ASN A 71 19.49 1.37 14.47
N SER A 72 19.17 0.39 15.31
CA SER A 72 20.17 -0.41 16.03
C SER A 72 20.89 -1.42 15.13
N ASN A 73 20.26 -1.89 14.04
CA ASN A 73 20.77 -2.98 13.22
C ASN A 73 21.24 -2.54 11.82
N ILE A 74 20.68 -1.45 11.28
CA ILE A 74 21.06 -0.90 9.97
C ILE A 74 21.70 0.47 10.16
N LYS A 75 22.92 0.60 9.65
CA LYS A 75 23.59 1.90 9.55
C LYS A 75 23.08 2.67 8.32
N GLU A 76 23.16 4.00 8.40
CA GLU A 76 22.83 4.88 7.27
C GLU A 76 21.39 4.80 6.75
N VAL A 77 20.42 4.55 7.64
CA VAL A 77 19.00 4.65 7.31
C VAL A 77 18.69 6.10 6.90
N ALA A 78 18.14 6.27 5.70
CA ALA A 78 17.65 7.54 5.19
C ALA A 78 16.20 7.78 5.63
N SER A 79 15.36 6.75 5.54
CA SER A 79 13.94 6.82 5.91
C SER A 79 13.39 5.44 6.26
N ILE A 80 12.38 5.39 7.14
CA ILE A 80 11.57 4.20 7.39
C ILE A 80 10.14 4.52 7.01
N ILE A 81 9.59 3.76 6.07
CA ILE A 81 8.27 3.95 5.51
C ILE A 81 7.41 2.74 5.89
N LEU A 82 6.23 3.00 6.44
CA LEU A 82 5.19 2.00 6.66
C LEU A 82 4.10 2.16 5.61
N TYR A 83 3.49 1.06 5.19
CA TYR A 83 2.38 1.06 4.24
C TYR A 83 1.44 -0.12 4.51
N GLY A 84 0.53 -0.39 3.57
CA GLY A 84 -0.38 -1.52 3.65
C GLY A 84 -1.51 -1.33 4.66
N SER A 85 -2.08 -2.47 5.09
CA SER A 85 -3.33 -2.49 5.87
C SER A 85 -3.22 -1.73 7.19
N ALA A 86 -2.10 -1.84 7.90
CA ALA A 86 -1.87 -1.15 9.16
C ALA A 86 -1.98 0.37 9.02
N ILE A 87 -1.49 0.95 7.92
CA ILE A 87 -1.62 2.40 7.69
C ILE A 87 -3.01 2.76 7.19
N GLN A 88 -3.60 1.95 6.30
CA GLN A 88 -4.94 2.19 5.75
C GLN A 88 -6.04 2.14 6.82
N THR A 89 -5.90 1.28 7.82
CA THR A 89 -6.86 1.08 8.92
C THR A 89 -6.44 1.75 10.22
N ASN A 90 -5.37 2.57 10.21
CA ASN A 90 -4.83 3.20 11.41
C ASN A 90 -4.59 2.19 12.56
N TYR A 91 -4.07 1.01 12.23
CA TYR A 91 -3.76 -0.09 13.14
C TYR A 91 -4.98 -0.71 13.87
N HIS A 92 -6.20 -0.51 13.36
CA HIS A 92 -7.39 -1.18 13.90
C HIS A 92 -7.51 -2.62 13.41
N GLU A 93 -7.16 -2.88 12.14
CA GLU A 93 -7.29 -4.20 11.50
C GLU A 93 -6.08 -4.43 10.58
N TYR A 94 -5.16 -5.29 10.99
CA TYR A 94 -3.97 -5.71 10.22
C TYR A 94 -3.43 -7.04 10.75
N ASN A 95 -2.77 -7.81 9.89
CA ASN A 95 -2.13 -9.08 10.26
C ASN A 95 -0.64 -8.89 10.54
N ASP A 96 0.01 -8.09 9.70
CA ASP A 96 1.42 -7.75 9.68
C ASP A 96 1.59 -6.28 9.32
N ILE A 97 2.82 -5.79 9.48
CA ILE A 97 3.20 -4.42 9.14
C ILE A 97 4.19 -4.48 7.98
N ASP A 98 3.79 -3.88 6.87
CA ASP A 98 4.68 -3.67 5.73
C ASP A 98 5.65 -2.51 6.02
N ILE A 99 6.95 -2.79 5.94
CA ILE A 99 8.04 -1.88 6.30
C ILE A 99 9.02 -1.79 5.12
N MET A 100 9.20 -0.59 4.59
CA MET A 100 10.28 -0.28 3.66
C MET A 100 11.36 0.54 4.37
N ILE A 101 12.56 -0.04 4.40
CA ILE A 101 13.76 0.58 4.94
C ILE A 101 14.54 1.18 3.79
N VAL A 102 14.59 2.50 3.75
CA VAL A 102 15.35 3.22 2.73
C VAL A 102 16.71 3.59 3.29
N THR A 103 17.78 3.09 2.68
CA THR A 103 19.16 3.40 3.06
C THR A 103 19.75 4.51 2.20
N LYS A 104 20.71 5.27 2.73
CA LYS A 104 21.40 6.32 1.96
C LYS A 104 22.16 5.73 0.77
N LEU A 105 22.88 4.64 1.01
CA LEU A 105 23.61 3.86 0.00
C LEU A 105 23.19 2.39 0.06
N ARG A 106 23.52 1.62 -0.98
CA ARG A 106 23.29 0.17 -0.97
C ARG A 106 24.19 -0.47 0.10
N ILE A 107 23.60 -1.22 1.03
CA ILE A 107 24.31 -1.83 2.18
C ILE A 107 24.61 -3.32 2.00
N TYR A 108 24.25 -3.90 0.85
CA TYR A 108 24.41 -5.32 0.55
C TYR A 108 24.97 -5.50 -0.87
N SER A 109 25.92 -6.41 -1.04
CA SER A 109 26.49 -6.73 -2.36
C SER A 109 25.61 -7.71 -3.13
N HIS A 110 25.06 -8.70 -2.43
CA HIS A 110 24.23 -9.76 -3.01
C HIS A 110 22.85 -9.80 -2.35
N GLU A 111 21.84 -10.31 -3.08
CA GLU A 111 20.48 -10.45 -2.55
C GLU A 111 20.44 -11.38 -1.32
N ILE A 112 21.31 -12.39 -1.25
CA ILE A 112 21.38 -13.27 -0.08
C ILE A 112 21.76 -12.53 1.21
N ASP A 113 22.61 -11.50 1.12
CA ASP A 113 23.00 -10.68 2.27
C ASP A 113 21.84 -9.80 2.72
N LYS A 114 21.10 -9.23 1.76
CA LYS A 114 19.85 -8.50 2.02
C LYS A 114 18.86 -9.38 2.78
N TYR A 115 18.66 -10.63 2.35
CA TYR A 115 17.75 -11.56 3.01
C TYR A 115 18.18 -11.91 4.44
N LYS A 116 19.49 -12.08 4.70
CA LYS A 116 20.00 -12.29 6.07
C LYS A 116 19.66 -11.12 6.98
N ILE A 117 19.96 -9.89 6.54
CA ILE A 117 19.64 -8.67 7.30
C ILE A 117 18.13 -8.58 7.58
N ILE A 118 17.31 -8.83 6.55
CA ILE A 118 15.84 -8.83 6.70
C ILE A 118 15.39 -9.84 7.75
N ASN A 119 15.89 -11.08 7.68
CA ASN A 119 15.48 -12.14 8.61
C ASN A 119 15.90 -11.87 10.05
N GLU A 120 17.09 -11.31 10.27
CA GLU A 120 17.55 -10.87 11.59
C GLU A 120 16.61 -9.80 12.18
N ILE A 121 16.28 -8.78 11.39
CA ILE A 121 15.37 -7.71 11.83
C ILE A 121 13.96 -8.26 12.08
N LYS A 122 13.43 -9.12 11.19
CA LYS A 122 12.13 -9.78 11.38
C LYS A 122 12.10 -10.58 12.67
N SER A 123 13.17 -11.29 13.02
CA SER A 123 13.27 -12.05 14.29
C SER A 123 13.18 -11.12 15.50
N ILE A 124 13.94 -10.03 15.52
CA ILE A 124 13.93 -9.06 16.63
C ILE A 124 12.57 -8.36 16.75
N LEU A 125 11.94 -8.00 15.63
CA LEU A 125 10.60 -7.42 15.63
C LEU A 125 9.56 -8.42 16.16
N LYS A 126 9.68 -9.70 15.78
CA LYS A 126 8.82 -10.78 16.27
C LYS A 126 8.91 -10.95 17.79
N GLU A 127 10.11 -10.86 18.37
CA GLU A 127 10.31 -10.84 19.84
C GLU A 127 9.60 -9.65 20.52
N ASN A 128 9.38 -8.57 19.77
CA ASN A 128 8.63 -7.39 20.22
C ASN A 128 7.13 -7.44 19.88
N SER A 129 6.62 -8.62 19.50
CA SER A 129 5.25 -8.88 19.06
C SER A 129 4.83 -8.11 17.81
N ILE A 130 5.77 -7.87 16.90
CA ILE A 130 5.53 -7.20 15.62
C ILE A 130 5.80 -8.19 14.49
N MET A 131 4.74 -8.66 13.84
CA MET A 131 4.85 -9.39 12.57
C MET A 131 5.07 -8.37 11.46
N SER A 132 6.05 -8.60 10.60
CA SER A 132 6.41 -7.63 9.57
C SER A 132 6.89 -8.27 8.28
N ASP A 133 6.56 -7.60 7.19
CA ASP A 133 7.15 -7.80 5.88
C ASP A 133 8.06 -6.63 5.57
N ILE A 134 9.33 -6.94 5.28
CA ILE A 134 10.40 -5.94 5.22
C ILE A 134 11.01 -5.93 3.84
N GLU A 135 11.11 -4.74 3.26
CA GLU A 135 11.92 -4.45 2.08
C GLU A 135 13.07 -3.50 2.44
N ILE A 136 14.26 -3.74 1.89
CA ILE A 136 15.41 -2.84 2.01
C ILE A 136 15.81 -2.34 0.61
N ILE A 137 15.79 -1.03 0.42
CA ILE A 137 16.10 -0.39 -0.85
C ILE A 137 16.98 0.85 -0.63
N SER A 138 17.95 1.11 -1.51
CA SER A 138 18.69 2.37 -1.46
C SER A 138 17.85 3.51 -2.02
N LYS A 139 18.13 4.74 -1.58
CA LYS A 139 17.43 5.95 -2.06
C LYS A 139 17.41 6.05 -3.59
N ASP A 140 18.55 5.80 -4.24
CA ASP A 140 18.67 5.86 -5.71
C ASP A 140 17.84 4.78 -6.41
N ASN A 141 17.82 3.56 -5.86
CA ASN A 141 17.02 2.47 -6.41
C ASN A 141 15.53 2.73 -6.20
N LEU A 142 15.11 3.32 -5.07
CA LEU A 142 13.72 3.66 -4.85
C LEU A 142 13.21 4.61 -5.93
N VAL A 143 13.95 5.68 -6.23
CA VAL A 143 13.54 6.66 -7.26
C VAL A 143 13.44 6.02 -8.64
N LYS A 144 14.38 5.13 -8.99
CA LYS A 144 14.36 4.41 -10.27
C LYS A 144 13.21 3.43 -10.36
N SER A 145 13.04 2.58 -9.34
CA SER A 145 12.01 1.54 -9.31
C SER A 145 10.61 2.09 -9.19
N TYR A 146 10.43 3.21 -8.46
CA TYR A 146 9.11 3.81 -8.23
C TYR A 146 8.40 4.17 -9.53
N LYS A 147 9.12 4.79 -10.48
CA LYS A 147 8.54 5.26 -11.73
C LYS A 147 7.92 4.14 -12.57
N ASN A 148 8.53 2.95 -12.53
CA ASN A 148 8.20 1.83 -13.42
C ASN A 148 7.52 0.66 -12.69
N SER A 149 7.17 0.81 -11.41
CA SER A 149 6.60 -0.29 -10.61
C SER A 149 5.15 0.01 -10.21
N PRO A 150 4.16 -0.53 -10.96
CA PRO A 150 2.74 -0.44 -10.61
C PRO A 150 2.43 -0.80 -9.15
N THR A 151 3.10 -1.84 -8.63
CA THR A 151 2.93 -2.31 -7.26
C THR A 151 3.44 -1.30 -6.25
N LEU A 152 4.67 -0.81 -6.44
CA LEU A 152 5.31 0.13 -5.51
C LEU A 152 4.57 1.48 -5.46
N ILE A 153 4.01 1.91 -6.60
CA ILE A 153 3.18 3.12 -6.69
C ILE A 153 1.96 3.00 -5.78
N TYR A 154 1.26 1.86 -5.83
CA TYR A 154 0.08 1.61 -5.00
C TYR A 154 0.42 1.39 -3.53
N GLU A 155 1.50 0.67 -3.23
CA GLU A 155 1.99 0.48 -1.87
C GLU A 155 2.30 1.82 -1.22
N LEU A 156 3.02 2.68 -1.93
CA LEU A 156 3.40 4.00 -1.41
C LEU A 156 2.31 5.06 -1.56
N LYS A 157 1.12 4.74 -2.08
CA LYS A 157 0.02 5.72 -2.13
C LYS A 157 -0.48 6.10 -0.74
N ASP A 158 -0.66 5.10 0.12
CA ASP A 158 -1.11 5.26 1.51
C ASP A 158 0.04 4.95 2.48
N HIS A 159 1.15 5.66 2.34
CA HIS A 159 2.34 5.45 3.15
C HIS A 159 2.42 6.40 4.34
N LYS A 160 3.21 6.01 5.34
CA LYS A 160 3.58 6.81 6.51
C LYS A 160 5.08 6.76 6.72
N ILE A 161 5.75 7.91 6.66
CA ILE A 161 7.16 8.02 7.05
C ILE A 161 7.22 8.16 8.57
N ILE A 162 7.88 7.20 9.24
CA ILE A 162 8.00 7.18 10.71
C ILE A 162 9.39 7.60 11.21
N TYR A 163 10.38 7.61 10.31
CA TYR A 163 11.74 8.07 10.58
C TYR A 163 12.36 8.63 9.31
N GLY A 164 13.17 9.67 9.46
CA GLY A 164 13.87 10.32 8.35
C GLY A 164 12.94 11.16 7.48
N ASP A 165 13.43 11.49 6.29
CA ASP A 165 12.67 12.20 5.27
C ASP A 165 13.04 11.66 3.89
N ILE A 166 12.04 11.46 3.05
CA ILE A 166 12.23 11.07 1.66
C ILE A 166 11.12 11.63 0.79
N LYS A 167 11.54 12.26 -0.31
CA LYS A 167 10.62 12.74 -1.34
C LYS A 167 10.29 11.58 -2.28
N ILE A 168 9.08 11.06 -2.17
CA ILE A 168 8.54 10.12 -3.15
C ILE A 168 8.28 10.90 -4.45
N PRO A 169 8.67 10.37 -5.63
CA PRO A 169 8.41 11.03 -6.90
C PRO A 169 6.90 11.25 -7.11
N ASN A 170 6.52 12.43 -7.61
CA ASN A 170 5.13 12.73 -7.98
C ASN A 170 4.80 12.31 -9.41
N GLU A 171 5.81 12.34 -10.27
CA GLU A 171 5.73 11.94 -11.68
C GLU A 171 5.98 10.44 -11.79
N ILE A 172 5.04 9.79 -12.46
CA ILE A 172 5.03 8.36 -12.69
C ILE A 172 5.00 8.15 -14.21
N GLU A 173 5.92 7.34 -14.70
CA GLU A 173 6.07 6.99 -16.11
C GLU A 173 6.04 5.47 -16.22
N ILE A 174 4.86 4.90 -16.41
CA ILE A 174 4.70 3.45 -16.53
C ILE A 174 4.69 3.10 -18.02
N TYR A 175 5.51 2.13 -18.41
CA TYR A 175 5.52 1.63 -19.77
C TYR A 175 4.54 0.46 -19.93
N ASN A 176 4.04 0.27 -21.14
CA ASN A 176 3.16 -0.86 -21.46
C ASN A 176 3.79 -2.21 -21.09
N ILE A 177 5.12 -2.36 -21.23
CA ILE A 177 5.83 -3.57 -20.78
C ILE A 177 5.70 -3.80 -19.27
N ASP A 178 5.78 -2.77 -18.43
CA ASP A 178 5.68 -2.90 -16.97
C ASP A 178 4.27 -3.38 -16.56
N LEU A 179 3.24 -2.89 -17.27
CA LEU A 179 1.86 -3.35 -17.09
C LEU A 179 1.68 -4.79 -17.54
N GLN A 180 2.23 -5.16 -18.70
CA GLN A 180 2.15 -6.53 -19.23
C GLN A 180 2.84 -7.54 -18.31
N MET A 181 4.01 -7.20 -17.77
CA MET A 181 4.72 -8.04 -16.79
C MET A 181 3.89 -8.26 -15.52
N LYS A 182 3.04 -7.31 -15.12
CA LYS A 182 2.10 -7.48 -13.99
C LYS A 182 0.88 -8.33 -14.32
N LEU A 183 0.63 -8.60 -15.60
CA LEU A 183 -0.39 -9.53 -16.08
C LEU A 183 0.20 -10.90 -16.42
N ASP A 184 1.48 -11.13 -16.14
CA ASP A 184 2.08 -12.45 -16.27
C ASP A 184 1.85 -13.26 -15.00
N TRP A 185 1.28 -14.43 -15.18
CA TRP A 185 0.88 -15.36 -14.13
C TRP A 185 1.31 -16.78 -14.47
N SER A 186 2.30 -16.93 -15.36
CA SER A 186 2.88 -18.23 -15.73
C SER A 186 3.35 -19.05 -14.53
N ASP A 187 3.74 -18.36 -13.46
CA ASP A 187 4.30 -18.97 -12.25
C ASP A 187 3.22 -19.58 -11.34
N ILE A 188 1.93 -19.30 -11.58
CA ILE A 188 0.85 -19.93 -10.84
C ILE A 188 0.70 -21.38 -11.33
N PRO A 189 0.85 -22.38 -10.46
CA PRO A 189 0.76 -23.78 -10.88
C PRO A 189 -0.63 -24.08 -11.43
N VAL A 190 -0.71 -24.40 -12.72
CA VAL A 190 -1.99 -24.68 -13.42
C VAL A 190 -2.76 -25.83 -12.76
N SER A 191 -2.05 -26.79 -12.13
CA SER A 191 -2.66 -27.99 -11.55
C SER A 191 -3.29 -27.76 -10.17
N LYS A 192 -2.74 -26.86 -9.35
CA LYS A 192 -3.20 -26.60 -7.96
C LYS A 192 -2.83 -25.19 -7.49
N PRO A 193 -3.48 -24.14 -8.00
CA PRO A 193 -3.28 -22.80 -7.49
C PRO A 193 -3.89 -22.65 -6.09
N THR A 194 -3.21 -21.94 -5.21
CA THR A 194 -3.75 -21.52 -3.92
C THR A 194 -4.72 -20.35 -4.11
N GLY A 195 -5.61 -20.15 -3.14
CA GLY A 195 -6.57 -19.03 -3.17
C GLY A 195 -5.85 -17.69 -3.12
N ASN A 196 -4.78 -17.59 -2.33
CA ASN A 196 -4.01 -16.37 -2.21
C ASN A 196 -3.31 -16.00 -3.53
N GLU A 197 -2.73 -16.98 -4.24
CA GLU A 197 -2.15 -16.74 -5.57
C GLU A 197 -3.19 -16.20 -6.56
N VAL A 198 -4.39 -16.78 -6.59
CA VAL A 198 -5.48 -16.31 -7.45
C VAL A 198 -5.97 -14.91 -7.02
N TYR A 199 -6.04 -14.64 -5.72
CA TYR A 199 -6.38 -13.31 -5.22
C TYR A 199 -5.34 -12.26 -5.64
N CYS A 200 -4.04 -12.56 -5.48
CA CYS A 200 -2.96 -11.69 -5.95
C CYS A 200 -3.06 -11.46 -7.46
N ALA A 201 -3.44 -12.50 -8.21
CA ALA A 201 -3.70 -12.44 -9.65
C ALA A 201 -4.78 -11.44 -10.05
N LEU A 202 -5.93 -11.57 -9.40
CA LEU A 202 -7.05 -10.67 -9.57
C LEU A 202 -6.68 -9.24 -9.16
N ARG A 203 -6.03 -9.08 -7.99
CA ARG A 203 -5.61 -7.77 -7.48
C ARG A 203 -4.70 -7.05 -8.46
N ASN A 204 -3.63 -7.66 -8.98
CA ASN A 204 -2.74 -6.92 -9.87
C ASN A 204 -3.40 -6.66 -11.23
N THR A 205 -4.27 -7.55 -11.72
CA THR A 205 -5.03 -7.31 -12.96
C THR A 205 -5.97 -6.10 -12.79
N THR A 206 -6.72 -6.03 -11.69
CA THR A 206 -7.57 -4.87 -11.37
C THR A 206 -6.74 -3.60 -11.18
N LEU A 207 -5.57 -3.69 -10.54
CA LEU A 207 -4.63 -2.59 -10.38
C LEU A 207 -4.17 -2.04 -11.74
N VAL A 208 -3.78 -2.91 -12.67
CA VAL A 208 -3.38 -2.49 -14.03
C VAL A 208 -4.53 -1.75 -14.73
N ARG A 209 -5.77 -2.27 -14.64
CA ARG A 209 -6.94 -1.59 -15.22
C ARG A 209 -7.18 -0.19 -14.62
N LEU A 210 -6.96 -0.01 -13.33
CA LEU A 210 -7.07 1.30 -12.70
C LEU A 210 -5.97 2.26 -13.17
N LEU A 211 -4.74 1.78 -13.34
CA LEU A 211 -3.64 2.58 -13.90
C LEU A 211 -3.91 3.02 -15.34
N LEU A 212 -4.45 2.14 -16.19
CA LEU A 212 -4.89 2.49 -17.55
C LEU A 212 -5.92 3.62 -17.55
N ASN A 213 -6.77 3.67 -16.51
CA ASN A 213 -7.75 4.74 -16.28
C ASN A 213 -7.18 5.94 -15.50
N LYS A 214 -5.86 5.99 -15.29
CA LYS A 214 -5.16 7.03 -14.53
C LYS A 214 -5.63 7.19 -13.08
N VAL A 215 -6.05 6.10 -12.46
CA VAL A 215 -6.50 6.06 -11.07
C VAL A 215 -5.43 5.40 -10.21
N ILE A 216 -4.97 6.09 -9.16
CA ILE A 216 -4.10 5.54 -8.12
C ILE A 216 -4.81 5.70 -6.77
N ASP A 217 -5.57 4.67 -6.37
CA ASP A 217 -6.39 4.70 -5.16
C ASP A 217 -6.62 3.27 -4.63
N ASN A 218 -6.09 2.96 -3.45
CA ASN A 218 -6.24 1.64 -2.81
C ASN A 218 -7.69 1.35 -2.40
N SER A 219 -8.49 2.38 -2.10
CA SER A 219 -9.91 2.20 -1.76
C SER A 219 -10.70 1.75 -2.98
N LYS A 220 -10.46 2.39 -4.14
CA LYS A 220 -11.08 1.98 -5.41
C LYS A 220 -10.62 0.60 -5.84
N LEU A 221 -9.34 0.26 -5.66
CA LEU A 221 -8.84 -1.11 -5.92
C LEU A 221 -9.60 -2.16 -5.12
N LYS A 222 -9.78 -1.92 -3.81
CA LYS A 222 -10.54 -2.82 -2.92
C LYS A 222 -12.01 -2.91 -3.32
N GLU A 223 -12.62 -1.77 -3.66
CA GLU A 223 -14.01 -1.68 -4.09
C GLU A 223 -14.27 -2.42 -5.41
N SER A 224 -13.40 -2.23 -6.41
CA SER A 224 -13.50 -2.94 -7.69
C SER A 224 -13.47 -4.47 -7.50
N LEU A 225 -12.53 -4.98 -6.68
CA LEU A 225 -12.46 -6.40 -6.38
C LEU A 225 -13.73 -6.92 -5.69
N TYR A 226 -14.27 -6.16 -4.73
CA TYR A 226 -15.47 -6.55 -4.01
C TYR A 226 -16.75 -6.46 -4.86
N ASN A 227 -16.84 -5.48 -5.75
CA ASN A 227 -18.01 -5.30 -6.62
C ASN A 227 -18.06 -6.35 -7.73
N GLU A 228 -16.90 -6.74 -8.28
CA GLU A 228 -16.82 -7.69 -9.40
C GLU A 228 -16.98 -9.16 -8.95
N LEU A 229 -16.39 -9.54 -7.81
CA LEU A 229 -16.35 -10.94 -7.35
C LEU A 229 -17.14 -11.21 -6.07
N GLY A 230 -17.51 -10.16 -5.33
CA GLY A 230 -18.16 -10.26 -4.03
C GLY A 230 -17.15 -10.35 -2.87
N LYS A 231 -17.42 -9.59 -1.81
CA LYS A 231 -16.57 -9.53 -0.60
C LYS A 231 -16.26 -10.91 -0.01
N ASN A 232 -17.26 -11.79 0.11
CA ASN A 232 -17.10 -13.11 0.72
C ASN A 232 -16.09 -13.98 -0.06
N LEU A 233 -16.20 -14.02 -1.39
CA LEU A 233 -15.29 -14.79 -2.23
C LEU A 233 -13.86 -14.25 -2.10
N ILE A 234 -13.68 -12.93 -2.16
CA ILE A 234 -12.35 -12.31 -2.01
C ILE A 234 -11.72 -12.65 -0.66
N GLU A 235 -12.47 -12.58 0.44
CA GLU A 235 -11.94 -12.93 1.76
C GLU A 235 -11.62 -14.43 1.89
N LYS A 236 -12.41 -15.32 1.27
CA LYS A 236 -12.08 -16.75 1.21
C LYS A 236 -10.80 -17.02 0.41
N LEU A 237 -10.61 -16.34 -0.72
CA LEU A 237 -9.40 -16.49 -1.54
C LEU A 237 -8.16 -16.04 -0.77
N LYS A 238 -8.19 -14.82 -0.20
CA LYS A 238 -7.09 -14.25 0.62
C LYS A 238 -6.65 -15.20 1.73
N ASN A 239 -7.60 -15.80 2.43
CA ASN A 239 -7.35 -16.64 3.60
C ASN A 239 -7.17 -18.13 3.26
N ASN A 240 -7.12 -18.50 1.97
CA ASN A 240 -7.09 -19.90 1.52
C ASN A 240 -8.24 -20.78 2.06
N GLN A 241 -9.43 -20.19 2.25
CA GLN A 241 -10.66 -20.85 2.74
C GLN A 241 -11.70 -21.06 1.62
N HIS A 242 -11.24 -21.13 0.38
CA HIS A 242 -12.09 -21.27 -0.80
C HIS A 242 -12.51 -22.72 -1.03
N SER A 243 -13.64 -22.91 -1.72
CA SER A 243 -14.00 -24.20 -2.31
C SER A 243 -13.34 -24.40 -3.68
N ASN A 244 -13.35 -25.63 -4.20
CA ASN A 244 -12.90 -25.90 -5.57
C ASN A 244 -13.74 -25.13 -6.62
N GLN A 245 -15.02 -24.90 -6.33
CA GLN A 245 -15.90 -24.14 -7.20
C GLN A 245 -15.57 -22.64 -7.19
N ASP A 246 -15.25 -22.09 -6.02
CA ASP A 246 -14.77 -20.71 -5.86
C ASP A 246 -13.49 -20.47 -6.69
N LEU A 247 -12.52 -21.40 -6.61
CA LEU A 247 -11.30 -21.35 -7.43
C LEU A 247 -11.61 -21.39 -8.93
N LYS A 248 -12.41 -22.37 -9.37
CA LYS A 248 -12.74 -22.53 -10.80
C LYS A 248 -13.41 -21.27 -11.36
N TYR A 249 -14.35 -20.69 -10.62
CA TYR A 249 -15.01 -19.45 -11.00
C TYR A 249 -14.01 -18.29 -11.08
N SER A 250 -13.18 -18.12 -10.05
CA SER A 250 -12.20 -17.04 -9.95
C SER A 250 -11.14 -17.10 -11.05
N LEU A 251 -10.67 -18.30 -11.39
CA LEU A 251 -9.71 -18.52 -12.48
C LEU A 251 -10.32 -18.20 -13.86
N ASN A 252 -11.57 -18.61 -14.10
CA ASN A 252 -12.25 -18.29 -15.35
C ASN A 252 -12.47 -16.78 -15.49
N TYR A 253 -12.89 -16.13 -14.41
CA TYR A 253 -13.02 -14.68 -14.36
C TYR A 253 -11.69 -13.98 -14.61
N LEU A 254 -10.63 -14.38 -13.90
CA LEU A 254 -9.27 -13.86 -14.07
C LEU A 254 -8.80 -13.98 -15.52
N LYS A 255 -9.01 -15.14 -16.17
CA LYS A 255 -8.61 -15.38 -17.56
C LYS A 255 -9.26 -14.38 -18.51
N ASN A 256 -10.57 -14.19 -18.40
CA ASN A 256 -11.30 -13.22 -19.22
C ASN A 256 -10.84 -11.79 -18.94
N LEU A 257 -10.67 -11.46 -17.65
CA LEU A 257 -10.23 -10.14 -17.22
C LEU A 257 -8.84 -9.79 -17.76
N ILE A 258 -7.90 -10.74 -17.76
CA ILE A 258 -6.56 -10.56 -18.33
C ILE A 258 -6.65 -10.34 -19.84
N GLU A 259 -7.46 -11.15 -20.55
CA GLU A 259 -7.61 -11.02 -22.00
C GLU A 259 -8.12 -9.62 -22.38
N ASP A 260 -9.15 -9.14 -21.68
CA ASP A 260 -9.70 -7.81 -21.88
C ASP A 260 -8.70 -6.71 -21.52
N THR A 261 -7.96 -6.87 -20.42
CA THR A 261 -6.95 -5.89 -20.00
C THR A 261 -5.80 -5.82 -20.99
N ARG A 262 -5.34 -6.95 -21.54
CA ARG A 262 -4.30 -6.98 -22.57
C ARG A 262 -4.73 -6.26 -23.85
N LYS A 263 -5.99 -6.41 -24.26
CA LYS A 263 -6.57 -5.65 -25.38
C LYS A 263 -6.58 -4.15 -25.11
N GLN A 264 -6.85 -3.74 -23.87
CA GLN A 264 -6.86 -2.33 -23.46
C GLN A 264 -5.47 -1.69 -23.39
N ILE A 265 -4.44 -2.43 -22.96
CA ILE A 265 -3.06 -1.90 -22.94
C ILE A 265 -2.67 -1.42 -24.34
N GLY A 266 -2.98 -2.21 -25.38
CA GLY A 266 -2.74 -1.85 -26.78
C GLY A 266 -1.31 -1.35 -27.05
N GLY A 267 -1.09 -0.72 -28.20
CA GLY A 267 0.11 0.10 -28.45
C GLY A 267 1.45 -0.64 -28.55
N ASN A 268 2.53 0.14 -28.61
CA ASN A 268 3.89 -0.38 -28.60
C ASN A 268 4.33 -0.67 -27.16
N LEU A 269 5.25 -1.65 -26.97
CA LEU A 269 5.79 -1.99 -25.64
C LEU A 269 6.39 -0.79 -24.88
N TRP A 270 6.91 0.18 -25.62
CA TRP A 270 7.57 1.39 -25.12
C TRP A 270 6.66 2.61 -25.00
N GLU A 271 5.37 2.46 -25.27
CA GLU A 271 4.41 3.53 -25.03
C GLU A 271 4.28 3.77 -23.53
N LYS A 272 4.20 5.06 -23.14
CA LYS A 272 4.20 5.50 -21.75
C LYS A 272 2.87 6.07 -21.32
N ILE A 273 2.50 5.78 -20.07
CA ILE A 273 1.37 6.40 -19.38
C ILE A 273 1.93 7.35 -18.33
N GLU A 274 1.67 8.63 -18.53
CA GLU A 274 2.03 9.67 -17.57
C GLU A 274 0.94 9.82 -16.52
N LEU A 275 1.33 9.71 -15.26
CA LEU A 275 0.45 9.81 -14.09
C LEU A 275 1.00 10.83 -13.09
N SER A 276 0.10 11.47 -12.36
CA SER A 276 0.42 12.33 -11.23
C SER A 276 -0.12 11.70 -9.95
N ASN A 277 0.73 11.52 -8.94
CA ASN A 277 0.35 10.97 -7.65
C ASN A 277 -0.30 12.01 -6.73
#